data_AF-A0A382BYV8-F1
#
_entry.id   AF-A0A382BYV8-F1
#
_cell.length_a   1.000
_cell.length_b   1.000
_cell.length_c   1.000
_cell.angle_alpha   90.00
_cell.angle_beta   90.00
_cell.angle_gamma   90.00
#
_symmetry.space_group_name_H-M   'P 1'
#
loop_
_entity.id
_entity.type
_entity.pdbx_description
1 polymer ?
#
loop_
_entity_poly.entity_id
_entity_poly.type
_entity_poly.pdbx_seq_one_letter_code
_entity_poly.pdbx_strand_id
1 'polypeptide(L)'
;MKSAFTSAVVIAAFLLGVMPMECEGADDKFPALGDAHHTDKSYRLVWQEEFTGTKLDRKKWVAVDDPKIGQYGHGNGESQAYLDAEGDTFFVRDGRLTLIAHHAPKAKYPLRDKPYGKFKHNIDHQ
;
A
#
# COMPACT_ATOMS: atom_id res chain seq x y z
N MET A 1 55.31 32.84 -43.76
CA MET A 1 54.60 31.62 -43.32
C MET A 1 53.34 32.03 -42.57
N LYS A 2 52.16 31.61 -43.09
CA LYS A 2 50.86 31.33 -42.43
C LYS A 2 50.27 32.38 -41.45
N SER A 3 49.01 32.77 -41.45
CA SER A 3 47.80 32.49 -42.25
C SER A 3 46.73 33.45 -41.70
N ALA A 4 45.93 34.04 -42.58
CA ALA A 4 44.61 34.56 -42.23
C ALA A 4 43.65 33.37 -42.05
N PHE A 5 42.70 33.43 -41.11
CA PHE A 5 41.38 32.81 -41.25
C PHE A 5 40.39 33.39 -40.23
N THR A 6 39.44 34.14 -40.77
CA THR A 6 38.13 34.52 -40.23
C THR A 6 37.29 33.31 -39.80
N SER A 7 36.43 33.55 -38.81
CA SER A 7 35.15 32.89 -38.52
C SER A 7 35.10 31.36 -38.47
N ALA A 8 34.96 30.84 -37.24
CA ALA A 8 34.23 29.59 -37.04
C ALA A 8 33.43 29.65 -35.73
N VAL A 9 32.12 29.84 -35.92
CA VAL A 9 31.06 29.15 -35.19
C VAL A 9 30.88 29.54 -33.72
N VAL A 10 29.86 30.37 -33.53
CA VAL A 10 28.91 30.36 -32.42
C VAL A 10 28.59 28.90 -32.05
N ILE A 11 29.31 28.31 -31.09
CA ILE A 11 28.92 27.03 -30.50
C ILE A 11 27.89 27.33 -29.43
N ALA A 12 26.64 27.26 -29.91
CA ALA A 12 25.50 26.69 -29.22
C ALA A 12 25.40 26.98 -27.71
N ALA A 13 24.64 28.04 -27.43
CA ALA A 13 23.66 28.02 -26.36
C ALA A 13 23.00 26.64 -26.28
N PHE A 14 23.33 25.83 -25.26
CA PHE A 14 22.50 24.75 -24.72
C PHE A 14 23.22 24.12 -23.52
N LEU A 15 23.83 24.93 -22.64
CA LEU A 15 24.06 24.49 -21.27
C LEU A 15 22.71 24.53 -20.56
N LEU A 16 21.94 23.47 -20.82
CA LEU A 16 21.10 22.75 -19.86
C LEU A 16 20.67 23.63 -18.70
N GLY A 17 19.74 24.55 -19.00
CA GLY A 17 18.74 24.93 -18.02
C GLY A 17 17.96 23.66 -17.71
N VAL A 18 18.48 22.88 -16.76
CA VAL A 18 17.71 21.89 -16.03
C VAL A 18 16.63 22.71 -15.34
N MET A 19 15.53 22.96 -16.05
CA MET A 19 14.29 23.36 -15.42
C MET A 19 14.09 22.31 -14.34
N PRO A 20 14.02 22.68 -13.04
CA PRO A 20 13.53 21.74 -12.07
C PRO A 20 12.17 21.33 -12.61
N MET A 21 12.07 20.08 -13.05
CA MET A 21 10.80 19.40 -13.11
C MET A 21 10.38 19.40 -11.65
N GLU A 22 9.64 20.44 -11.26
CA GLU A 22 8.77 20.40 -10.11
C GLU A 22 7.82 19.25 -10.43
N CYS A 23 8.26 18.04 -10.07
CA CYS A 23 7.34 16.98 -9.72
C CYS A 23 6.40 17.67 -8.74
N GLU A 24 5.17 17.95 -9.17
CA GLU A 24 4.10 18.38 -8.28
C GLU A 24 4.10 17.37 -7.14
N GLY A 25 4.73 17.76 -6.04
CA GLY A 25 4.84 16.97 -4.84
C GLY A 25 3.46 16.81 -4.24
N ALA A 26 3.34 15.86 -3.32
CA ALA A 26 2.11 15.69 -2.53
C ALA A 26 1.58 17.06 -2.07
N ASP A 27 0.29 17.30 -2.28
CA ASP A 27 -0.37 18.56 -1.95
C ASP A 27 0.05 19.05 -0.55
N ASP A 28 0.30 20.35 -0.38
CA ASP A 28 0.73 20.95 0.90
C ASP A 28 -0.26 20.69 2.06
N LYS A 29 -1.48 20.24 1.74
CA LYS A 29 -2.55 19.93 2.68
C LYS A 29 -3.24 18.64 2.28
N PHE A 30 -3.56 17.82 3.28
CA PHE A 30 -4.47 16.70 3.08
C PHE A 30 -5.85 17.22 2.65
N PRO A 31 -6.45 16.64 1.59
CA PRO A 31 -7.79 16.99 1.18
C PRO A 31 -8.80 16.65 2.29
N ALA A 32 -9.86 17.43 2.40
CA ALA A 32 -10.99 17.17 3.29
C ALA A 32 -12.10 16.42 2.55
N LEU A 33 -12.93 15.69 3.30
CA LEU A 33 -14.10 15.05 2.73
C LEU A 33 -15.00 16.10 2.05
N GLY A 34 -15.39 15.84 0.81
CA GLY A 34 -16.15 16.75 -0.04
C GLY A 34 -15.30 17.61 -0.99
N ASP A 35 -13.97 17.63 -0.82
CA ASP A 35 -13.09 18.39 -1.72
C ASP A 35 -13.15 17.85 -3.15
N ALA A 36 -13.10 18.78 -4.10
CA ALA A 36 -13.00 18.45 -5.53
C ALA A 36 -11.56 18.02 -5.85
N HIS A 37 -11.41 16.97 -6.67
CA HIS A 37 -10.08 16.54 -7.10
C HIS A 37 -9.34 17.70 -7.80
N HIS A 38 -8.02 17.81 -7.56
CA HIS A 38 -7.25 18.98 -8.00
C HIS A 38 -7.21 19.15 -9.53
N THR A 39 -7.17 18.06 -10.30
CA THR A 39 -7.13 18.05 -11.78
C THR A 39 -8.49 17.75 -12.43
N ASP A 40 -9.40 17.06 -11.75
CA ASP A 40 -10.71 16.69 -12.30
C ASP A 40 -11.84 17.11 -11.36
N LYS A 41 -12.47 18.24 -11.68
CA LYS A 41 -13.53 18.83 -10.85
C LYS A 41 -14.85 18.06 -10.88
N SER A 42 -14.95 16.92 -11.59
CA SER A 42 -16.09 16.01 -11.48
C SER A 42 -15.97 15.04 -10.29
N TYR A 43 -14.76 14.73 -9.84
CA TYR A 43 -14.54 13.85 -8.69
C TYR A 43 -14.62 14.60 -7.36
N ARG A 44 -15.17 13.93 -6.35
CA ARG A 44 -15.27 14.44 -4.97
C ARG A 44 -14.71 13.38 -4.02
N LEU A 45 -13.93 13.82 -3.04
CA LEU A 45 -13.41 12.94 -2.01
C LEU A 45 -14.53 12.52 -1.05
N VAL A 46 -14.76 11.21 -0.90
CA VAL A 46 -15.83 10.68 -0.03
C VAL A 46 -15.32 9.84 1.14
N TRP A 47 -14.08 9.36 1.06
CA TRP A 47 -13.43 8.56 2.09
C TRP A 47 -11.91 8.59 1.89
N GLN A 48 -11.13 8.64 2.97
CA GLN A 48 -9.67 8.57 2.93
C GLN A 48 -9.06 8.01 4.21
N GLU A 49 -7.86 7.45 4.10
CA GLU A 49 -6.97 7.12 5.20
C GLU A 49 -5.52 7.23 4.74
N GLU A 50 -4.77 8.14 5.35
CA GLU A 50 -3.38 8.46 5.00
C GLU A 50 -2.39 7.82 5.98
N PHE A 51 -2.88 7.09 6.98
CA PHE A 51 -2.11 6.33 7.96
C PHE A 51 -1.08 7.19 8.74
N THR A 52 -1.41 8.46 8.98
CA THR A 52 -0.56 9.44 9.68
C THR A 52 -0.44 9.20 11.19
N GLY A 53 -1.30 8.35 11.74
CA GLY A 53 -1.26 7.93 13.14
C GLY A 53 -0.19 6.87 13.42
N THR A 54 -0.27 6.28 14.61
CA THR A 54 0.61 5.16 15.04
C THR A 54 -0.15 3.86 15.24
N LYS A 55 -1.45 3.84 14.89
CA LYS A 55 -2.38 2.71 15.03
C LYS A 55 -3.41 2.75 13.91
N LEU A 56 -4.01 1.62 13.61
CA LEU A 56 -5.11 1.51 12.67
C LEU A 56 -6.34 2.27 13.18
N ASP A 57 -6.96 3.12 12.36
CA ASP A 57 -8.24 3.74 12.71
C ASP A 57 -9.37 2.71 12.65
N ARG A 58 -9.77 2.22 13.83
CA ARG A 58 -10.80 1.19 13.99
C ARG A 58 -12.23 1.66 13.71
N LYS A 59 -12.44 2.95 13.49
CA LYS A 59 -13.72 3.49 13.00
C LYS A 59 -13.85 3.34 11.49
N LYS A 60 -12.72 3.20 10.79
CA LYS A 60 -12.64 3.06 9.33
C LYS A 60 -12.37 1.62 8.90
N TRP A 61 -11.53 0.93 9.66
CA TRP A 61 -11.05 -0.41 9.33
C TRP A 61 -11.35 -1.40 10.44
N VAL A 62 -11.83 -2.58 10.06
CA VAL A 62 -12.02 -3.72 10.97
C VAL A 62 -11.18 -4.87 10.43
N ALA A 63 -10.26 -5.40 11.25
CA ALA A 63 -9.49 -6.57 10.87
C ALA A 63 -10.36 -7.83 10.98
N VAL A 64 -10.16 -8.75 10.05
CA VAL A 64 -10.78 -10.08 10.11
C VAL A 64 -9.96 -10.95 11.05
N ASP A 65 -10.65 -11.72 11.90
CA ASP A 65 -10.05 -12.64 12.86
C ASP A 65 -10.62 -14.05 12.63
N ASP A 66 -9.79 -14.94 12.09
CA ASP A 66 -10.13 -16.33 11.80
C ASP A 66 -9.86 -17.39 12.91
N PRO A 67 -9.45 -17.08 14.17
CA PRO A 67 -9.00 -18.10 15.12
C PRO A 67 -10.15 -18.95 15.69
N LYS A 68 -11.41 -18.58 15.46
CA LYS A 68 -12.59 -19.30 15.98
C LYS A 68 -13.56 -19.81 14.92
N ILE A 69 -13.50 -19.31 13.69
CA ILE A 69 -14.54 -19.56 12.68
C ILE A 69 -13.89 -20.10 11.41
N GLY A 70 -14.15 -21.37 11.10
CA GLY A 70 -13.54 -22.06 9.97
C GLY A 70 -14.02 -21.58 8.61
N GLN A 71 -13.42 -20.49 8.15
CA GLN A 71 -13.43 -20.00 6.78
C GLN A 71 -12.02 -19.99 6.19
N TYR A 72 -11.25 -21.07 6.42
CA TYR A 72 -9.96 -21.21 5.74
C TYR A 72 -10.16 -21.29 4.23
N GLY A 73 -9.32 -20.56 3.49
CA GLY A 73 -9.34 -20.54 2.03
C GLY A 73 -10.19 -19.46 1.38
N HIS A 74 -10.93 -18.62 2.13
CA HIS A 74 -11.59 -17.36 1.71
C HIS A 74 -12.16 -17.28 0.27
N GLY A 75 -12.59 -18.41 -0.31
CA GLY A 75 -13.11 -18.51 -1.67
C GLY A 75 -12.07 -18.73 -2.79
N ASN A 76 -10.76 -18.72 -2.49
CA ASN A 76 -9.67 -18.84 -3.46
C ASN A 76 -8.64 -19.96 -3.12
N GLY A 77 -8.84 -20.73 -2.04
CA GLY A 77 -7.95 -21.82 -1.65
C GLY A 77 -6.69 -21.37 -0.92
N GLU A 78 -6.67 -20.14 -0.41
CA GLU A 78 -5.53 -19.61 0.33
C GLU A 78 -5.26 -20.32 1.67
N SER A 79 -4.00 -20.36 2.09
CA SER A 79 -3.56 -21.20 3.21
C SER A 79 -3.34 -20.43 4.51
N GLN A 80 -3.37 -19.10 4.46
CA GLN A 80 -3.20 -18.23 5.61
C GLN A 80 -4.46 -18.15 6.48
N ALA A 81 -4.25 -17.73 7.74
CA ALA A 81 -5.30 -17.24 8.63
C ALA A 81 -5.11 -15.72 8.77
N TYR A 82 -6.17 -14.93 8.69
CA TYR A 82 -6.12 -13.54 9.14
C TYR A 82 -6.34 -13.49 10.65
N LEU A 83 -5.58 -12.62 11.31
CA LEU A 83 -5.65 -12.42 12.76
C LEU A 83 -5.80 -10.94 13.04
N ASP A 84 -6.71 -10.60 13.94
CA ASP A 84 -6.81 -9.26 14.50
C ASP A 84 -5.73 -9.05 15.59
N ALA A 85 -4.47 -9.01 15.15
CA ALA A 85 -3.27 -8.92 15.97
C ALA A 85 -2.43 -7.70 15.59
N GLU A 86 -2.93 -6.50 15.92
CA GLU A 86 -2.20 -5.25 15.69
C GLU A 86 -0.85 -5.24 16.44
N GLY A 87 0.21 -4.88 15.74
CA GLY A 87 1.61 -4.97 16.19
C GLY A 87 2.33 -6.25 15.75
N ASP A 88 1.59 -7.27 15.29
CA ASP A 88 2.16 -8.55 14.84
C ASP A 88 1.87 -8.80 13.35
N THR A 89 0.60 -8.98 12.98
CA THR A 89 0.17 -9.25 11.59
C THR A 89 -0.10 -7.97 10.80
N PHE A 90 -0.32 -6.85 11.48
CA PHE A 90 -0.41 -5.54 10.86
C PHE A 90 -0.06 -4.41 11.83
N PHE A 91 0.40 -3.26 11.32
CA PHE A 91 0.58 -2.04 12.11
C PHE A 91 0.58 -0.80 11.22
N VAL A 92 0.35 0.37 11.83
CA VAL A 92 0.52 1.68 11.18
C VAL A 92 1.78 2.36 11.70
N ARG A 93 2.69 2.71 10.79
CA ARG A 93 3.90 3.47 11.11
C ARG A 93 4.38 4.24 9.89
N ASP A 94 4.97 5.41 10.11
CA ASP A 94 5.64 6.20 9.07
C ASP A 94 4.72 6.54 7.87
N GLY A 95 3.45 6.85 8.13
CA GLY A 95 2.47 7.17 7.09
C GLY A 95 1.98 5.96 6.29
N ARG A 96 2.11 4.74 6.82
CA ARG A 96 1.79 3.50 6.11
C ARG A 96 1.10 2.48 6.99
N LEU A 97 0.08 1.83 6.43
CA LEU A 97 -0.37 0.52 6.91
C LEU A 97 0.58 -0.56 6.37
N THR A 98 1.13 -1.35 7.26
CA THR A 98 1.94 -2.53 6.94
C THR A 98 1.16 -3.78 7.33
N LEU A 99 1.07 -4.74 6.41
CA LEU A 99 0.54 -6.09 6.66
C LEU A 99 1.71 -7.08 6.59
N ILE A 100 1.81 -7.98 7.57
CA ILE A 100 2.86 -8.99 7.65
C ILE A 100 2.23 -10.38 7.61
N ALA A 101 2.70 -11.21 6.68
CA ALA A 101 2.44 -12.63 6.68
C ALA A 101 3.55 -13.36 7.44
N HIS A 102 3.16 -14.13 8.46
CA HIS A 102 4.08 -14.98 9.21
C HIS A 102 3.97 -16.43 8.72
N HIS A 103 5.10 -17.01 8.33
CA HIS A 103 5.15 -18.44 8.05
C HIS A 103 5.18 -19.20 9.38
N ALA A 104 4.06 -19.84 9.72
CA ALA A 104 3.87 -20.50 11.01
C ALA A 104 3.60 -22.01 10.86
N PRO A 105 4.60 -22.83 10.49
CA PRO A 105 4.41 -24.22 10.09
C PRO A 105 3.99 -25.18 11.22
N LYS A 106 3.92 -24.68 12.46
CA LYS A 106 3.54 -25.44 13.65
C LYS A 106 2.22 -24.96 14.24
N ALA A 107 1.67 -23.86 13.73
CA ALA A 107 0.42 -23.32 14.20
C ALA A 107 -0.74 -24.20 13.69
N LYS A 108 -1.45 -24.83 14.62
CA LYS A 108 -2.61 -25.66 14.30
C LYS A 108 -3.84 -24.79 14.26
N TYR A 109 -4.23 -24.45 13.05
CA TYR A 109 -5.45 -23.74 12.79
C TYR A 109 -6.56 -24.71 12.38
N PRO A 110 -7.80 -24.56 12.90
CA PRO A 110 -8.87 -25.48 12.57
C PRO A 110 -9.33 -25.26 11.12
N LEU A 111 -8.72 -25.99 10.19
CA LEU A 111 -9.17 -26.06 8.80
C LEU A 111 -10.56 -26.72 8.76
N ARG A 112 -11.56 -25.94 8.35
CA ARG A 112 -12.91 -26.44 8.04
C ARG A 112 -13.15 -26.19 6.56
N ASP A 113 -13.77 -27.16 5.91
CA ASP A 113 -14.13 -27.14 4.49
C ASP A 113 -15.29 -26.18 4.16
N LYS A 114 -15.99 -25.69 5.19
CA LYS A 114 -17.09 -24.74 5.06
C LYS A 114 -17.36 -24.05 6.41
N PRO A 115 -18.05 -22.89 6.41
CA PRO A 115 -18.55 -22.29 7.63
C PRO A 115 -19.34 -23.32 8.44
N TYR A 116 -18.95 -23.53 9.70
CA TYR A 116 -19.54 -24.52 10.62
C TYR A 116 -19.38 -26.01 10.23
N GLY A 117 -18.53 -26.34 9.25
CA GLY A 117 -18.20 -27.72 8.86
C GLY A 117 -17.53 -28.50 9.99
N LYS A 118 -17.59 -29.84 9.98
CA LYS A 118 -16.82 -30.63 10.94
C LYS A 118 -15.33 -30.44 10.66
N PHE A 119 -14.52 -30.32 11.72
CA PHE A 119 -13.07 -30.37 11.60
C PHE A 119 -12.68 -31.62 10.77
N LYS A 120 -11.93 -31.44 9.68
CA LYS A 120 -11.62 -32.53 8.76
C LYS A 120 -10.29 -33.21 9.07
N HIS A 121 -9.21 -32.45 9.26
CA HIS A 121 -7.88 -32.91 9.66
C HIS A 121 -6.95 -31.70 9.78
N ASN A 122 -5.78 -31.89 10.39
CA ASN A 122 -4.67 -30.94 10.27
C ASN A 122 -4.01 -31.19 8.91
N ILE A 123 -3.79 -30.15 8.10
CA ILE A 123 -2.93 -30.26 6.93
C ILE A 123 -1.53 -29.90 7.40
N ASP A 124 -0.57 -30.82 7.22
CA ASP A 124 0.84 -30.49 7.34
C ASP A 124 1.25 -29.69 6.10
N HIS A 125 2.04 -28.64 6.31
CA HIS A 125 2.51 -27.72 5.27
C HIS A 125 3.13 -28.50 4.09
N GLN A 126 2.66 -28.22 2.87
CA GLN A 126 3.32 -28.66 1.64
C GLN A 126 4.55 -27.81 1.36
#